data_AF-A0A1I4MB40-F1
#
_entry.id   AF-A0A1I4MB40-F1
#
_cell.length_a   1.000
_cell.length_b   1.000
_cell.length_c   1.000
_cell.angle_alpha   90.00
_cell.angle_beta   90.00
_cell.angle_gamma   90.00
#
_symmetry.space_group_name_H-M   'P 1'
#
loop_
_entity.id
_entity.type
_entity.pdbx_description
1 polymer ?
#
loop_
_entity_poly.entity_id
_entity_poly.type
_entity_poly.pdbx_seq_one_letter_code
_entity_poly.pdbx_strand_id
1 'polypeptide(L)' 'MKPIIAEMHEILKETPDVLDMEEKLQQLMFRWFSDLVGEALTLLDNPVREAKKDEGWDVETRDART' A
#
# COMPACT_ATOMS: atom_id res chain seq x y z
N MET A 1 -6.98 -0.07 -8.89
CA MET A 1 -6.73 1.22 -8.22
C MET A 1 -7.54 2.29 -8.91
N LYS A 2 -8.45 2.97 -8.19
CA LYS A 2 -8.91 4.28 -8.65
C LYS A 2 -7.65 5.18 -8.73
N PRO A 3 -7.54 6.08 -9.72
CA PRO A 3 -6.40 7.00 -9.77
C PRO A 3 -6.40 7.88 -8.52
N ILE A 4 -5.27 7.99 -7.82
CA ILE A 4 -5.14 8.86 -6.62
C ILE A 4 -5.66 10.28 -6.88
N ILE A 5 -5.43 10.79 -8.10
CA ILE A 5 -5.92 12.10 -8.55
C ILE A 5 -7.45 12.19 -8.53
N ALA A 6 -8.17 11.13 -8.91
CA ALA A 6 -9.63 11.13 -8.88
C ALA A 6 -10.16 11.18 -7.43
N GLU A 7 -9.54 10.43 -6.52
CA GLU A 7 -9.90 10.44 -5.10
C GLU A 7 -9.57 11.77 -4.43
N MET A 8 -8.43 12.40 -4.78
CA MET A 8 -8.12 13.76 -4.34
C MET A 8 -9.20 14.75 -4.80
N HIS A 9 -9.62 14.68 -6.07
CA HIS A 9 -10.67 15.54 -6.60
C HIS A 9 -12.02 15.33 -5.89
N GLU A 10 -12.37 14.10 -5.53
CA GLU A 10 -13.56 13.79 -4.73
C GLU A 10 -13.44 14.46 -3.34
N ILE A 11 -12.31 14.31 -2.65
CA ILE A 11 -12.07 14.93 -1.33
C ILE A 11 -12.20 16.46 -1.38
N LEU A 12 -11.57 17.10 -2.37
CA LEU A 12 -11.61 18.56 -2.56
C LEU A 12 -13.04 19.08 -2.81
N LYS A 13 -13.88 18.28 -3.47
CA LYS A 13 -15.26 18.67 -3.80
C LYS A 13 -16.21 18.48 -2.63
N GLU A 14 -16.01 17.43 -1.83
CA GLU A 14 -16.93 17.00 -0.80
C GLU A 14 -16.60 17.56 0.59
N THR A 15 -15.38 18.07 0.77
CA THR A 15 -14.90 18.55 2.08
C THR A 15 -14.60 20.06 2.05
N PRO A 16 -15.59 20.92 2.37
CA PRO A 16 -15.41 22.38 2.34
C PRO A 16 -14.60 22.92 3.52
N ASP A 17 -14.54 22.18 4.63
CA ASP A 17 -13.66 22.53 5.76
C ASP A 17 -12.21 22.21 5.41
N VAL A 18 -11.34 23.21 5.53
CA VAL A 18 -9.95 23.10 5.07
C VAL A 18 -9.13 22.12 5.91
N LEU A 19 -9.40 22.04 7.22
CA LEU A 19 -8.65 21.16 8.12
C LEU A 19 -9.03 19.69 7.88
N ASP A 20 -10.32 19.39 7.79
CA ASP A 20 -10.82 18.04 7.47
C ASP A 20 -10.37 17.59 6.07
N MET A 21 -10.35 18.52 5.10
CA MET A 21 -9.84 18.25 3.77
C MET A 21 -8.34 17.91 3.78
N GLU A 22 -7.53 18.67 4.51
CA GLU A 22 -6.10 18.41 4.66
C GLU A 22 -5.84 17.04 5.28
N GLU A 23 -6.54 16.70 6.37
CA GLU A 23 -6.40 15.41 7.04
C GLU A 23 -6.73 14.24 6.09
N LYS A 24 -7.85 14.33 5.37
CA LYS A 24 -8.26 13.30 4.40
C LYS A 24 -7.25 13.13 3.28
N LEU A 25 -6.69 14.22 2.76
CA LEU A 25 -5.63 14.16 1.73
C LEU A 25 -4.36 13.52 2.28
N GLN A 26 -3.94 13.86 3.50
CA GLN A 26 -2.78 13.24 4.14
C GLN A 26 -2.96 11.73 4.33
N GLN A 27 -4.14 11.30 4.80
CA GLN A 27 -4.46 9.88 4.95
C GLN A 27 -4.46 9.13 3.62
N LEU A 28 -5.04 9.74 2.57
CA LEU A 28 -5.02 9.17 1.21
C LEU A 28 -3.59 8.99 0.70
N MET A 29 -2.75 10.03 0.83
CA MET A 29 -1.35 9.99 0.39
C MET A 29 -0.55 8.91 1.15
N PHE A 30 -0.74 8.84 2.48
CA PHE A 30 -0.08 7.84 3.31
C PHE A 30 -0.45 6.42 2.90
N ARG A 31 -1.74 6.15 2.70
CA ARG A 31 -2.23 4.82 2.28
C ARG A 31 -1.70 4.45 0.92
N TRP A 32 -1.86 5.34 -0.07
CA TRP A 32 -1.40 5.09 -1.43
C TRP A 32 0.10 4.80 -1.50
N PHE A 33 0.91 5.58 -0.77
CA PHE A 33 2.35 5.35 -0.69
C PHE A 33 2.68 4.02 -0.01
N SER A 34 2.01 3.71 1.10
CA SER A 34 2.24 2.48 1.86
C SER A 34 1.88 1.23 1.04
N ASP A 35 0.79 1.28 0.29
CA ASP A 35 0.36 0.20 -0.62
C ASP A 35 1.39 0.00 -1.74
N LEU A 36 1.87 1.09 -2.35
CA LEU A 36 2.89 1.03 -3.41
C LEU A 36 4.21 0.44 -2.90
N VAL A 37 4.65 0.85 -1.71
CA VAL A 37 5.86 0.30 -1.08
C VAL A 37 5.65 -1.18 -0.74
N GLY A 38 4.49 -1.56 -0.22
CA GLY A 38 4.16 -2.96 0.07
C GLY A 38 4.19 -3.83 -1.18
N GLU A 39 3.64 -3.34 -2.29
CA GLU A 39 3.68 -4.04 -3.59
C GLU A 39 5.13 -4.16 -4.10
N ALA A 40 5.90 -3.07 -4.08
CA ALA A 40 7.30 -3.09 -4.51
C ALA A 40 8.16 -4.06 -3.68
N LEU A 41 8.01 -4.06 -2.35
CA LEU A 41 8.69 -4.99 -1.48
C LEU A 41 8.27 -6.44 -1.74
N THR A 42 6.98 -6.69 -2.01
CA THR A 42 6.48 -8.02 -2.36
C THR A 42 7.08 -8.51 -3.68
N LEU A 43 7.18 -7.64 -4.68
CA LEU A 43 7.81 -7.97 -5.96
C LEU A 43 9.31 -8.27 -5.84
N LEU A 44 10.00 -7.63 -4.89
CA LEU A 44 11.40 -7.92 -4.58
C LEU A 44 11.58 -9.21 -3.76
N ASP A 45 10.67 -9.48 -2.83
CA ASP A 45 10.70 -10.63 -1.93
C ASP A 45 10.38 -11.94 -2.66
N ASN A 46 9.40 -11.93 -3.57
CA ASN A 46 8.93 -13.13 -4.27
C ASN A 46 10.07 -13.90 -4.98
N PRO A 47 10.94 -13.28 -5.81
CA PRO A 47 12.04 -14.00 -6.46
C PRO A 47 13.06 -14.57 -5.47
N VAL A 48 13.36 -13.84 -4.40
CA VAL A 48 14.30 -14.28 -3.36
C VAL A 48 13.75 -15.50 -2.64
N ARG A 49 12.45 -15.47 -2.32
CA ARG A 49 11.77 -16.57 -1.62
C ARG A 49 11.71 -17.83 -2.46
N GLU A 50 11.32 -17.72 -3.74
CA GLU A 50 11.29 -18.90 -4.62
C GLU A 50 12.69 -19.49 -4.81
N ALA A 51 13.73 -18.65 -4.98
CA ALA A 51 15.11 -19.14 -5.06
C ALA A 51 15.55 -19.87 -3.77
N LYS A 52 15.18 -19.37 -2.59
CA LYS A 52 15.53 -19.99 -1.31
C LYS A 52 14.75 -21.27 -1.02
N LYS A 53 13.50 -21.34 -1.48
CA LYS A 53 12.71 -22.57 -1.43
C LYS A 53 13.34 -23.69 -2.25
N ASP A 54 13.87 -23.38 -3.44
CA ASP A 54 14.60 -24.35 -4.27
C ASP A 54 15.91 -24.84 -3.61
N GLU A 55 16.51 -24.00 -2.75
CA GLU A 55 17.67 -24.37 -1.91
C GLU A 55 17.30 -25.23 -0.67
N GLY A 56 16.01 -25.56 -0.48
CA GLY A 56 15.53 -26.40 0.63
C GLY A 56 15.32 -25.65 1.95
N TRP A 57 15.22 -24.32 1.92
CA TRP A 57 14.92 -23.52 3.11
C TRP A 57 13.43 -23.60 3.47
N ASP A 58 13.15 -23.69 4.77
CA ASP A 58 11.79 -23.67 5.29
C ASP A 58 11.25 -22.23 5.24
N VAL A 59 10.18 -22.02 4.49
CA VAL A 59 9.59 -20.69 4.28
C VAL A 59 8.58 -20.43 5.40
N GLU A 60 8.83 -19.45 6.27
CA GLU A 60 7.82 -19.04 7.26
C GLU A 60 6.55 -18.50 6.57
N THR A 61 5.41 -19.12 6.85
CA THR A 61 4.10 -18.73 6.33
C THR A 61 3.65 -17.42 7.00
N ARG A 62 3.46 -16.36 6.21
CA ARG A 62 2.99 -15.03 6.70
C ARG A 62 1.57 -15.02 7.29
N ASP A 63 0.81 -16.11 7.16
CA ASP A 63 -0.58 -16.22 7.63
C ASP A 63 -0.74 -16.19 9.17
N ALA A 64 0.35 -16.09 9.94
CA ALA A 64 0.30 -15.98 11.40
C ALA A 64 -0.27 -14.63 11.93
N ARG A 65 -0.74 -13.73 11.06
CA ARG A 65 -1.44 -12.49 11.44
C ARG A 65 -2.85 -12.46 10.83
N THR A 66 -3.68 -13.43 11.19
CA THR A 66 -5.15 -13.29 11.14
C THR A 66 -5.72 -13.54 12.52
#